data_AF-A0A6G1S090-F1
#
_entry.id   AF-A0A6G1S090-F1
#
_cell.length_a   1.000
_cell.length_b   1.000
_cell.length_c   1.000
_cell.angle_alpha   90.00
_cell.angle_beta   90.00
_cell.angle_gamma   90.00
#
_symmetry.space_group_name_H-M   'P 1'
#
loop_
_entity.id
_entity.type
_entity.pdbx_description
1 polymer ?
#
loop_
_entity_poly.entity_id
_entity_poly.type
_entity_poly.pdbx_seq_one_letter_code
_entity_poly.pdbx_strand_id
1 'polypeptide(L)'
;MLCRYEIQSCFLLAFLSVTAFFISDAQSQVSPPTRLRYNVVSPDSVQISWKAPKGQFSGYKLLVTPSSGGKTNQLILQNTATKAIIQGLIPDQNYALQIIAFSEDKESKP
;
A
#
# COMPACT_ATOMS: atom_id res chain seq x y z
N MET A 1 51.10 15.61 -22.38
CA MET A 1 49.70 15.82 -22.81
C MET A 1 48.75 14.66 -22.44
N LEU A 2 49.23 13.43 -22.23
CA LEU A 2 48.37 12.26 -21.94
C LEU A 2 47.83 12.17 -20.49
N CYS A 3 48.49 12.74 -19.47
CA CYS A 3 47.97 12.73 -18.08
C CYS A 3 46.70 13.59 -17.87
N ARG A 4 46.44 14.59 -18.73
CA ARG A 4 45.25 15.46 -18.58
C ARG A 4 43.97 14.75 -19.05
N TYR A 5 44.09 13.81 -19.99
CA TYR A 5 42.95 13.07 -20.55
C TYR A 5 42.51 11.91 -19.65
N GLU A 6 43.46 11.25 -18.97
CA GLU A 6 43.16 10.20 -17.97
C GLU A 6 42.36 10.75 -16.78
N ILE A 7 42.72 11.93 -16.26
CA ILE A 7 42.01 12.60 -15.15
C ILE A 7 40.61 13.03 -15.61
N GLN A 8 40.51 13.58 -16.83
CA GLN A 8 39.24 14.05 -17.40
C GLN A 8 38.30 12.88 -17.77
N SER A 9 38.85 11.73 -18.18
CA SER A 9 38.12 10.45 -18.36
C SER A 9 37.55 9.93 -17.04
N CYS A 10 38.34 9.98 -15.95
CA CYS A 10 37.88 9.55 -14.63
C CYS A 10 36.74 10.43 -14.09
N PHE A 11 36.79 11.75 -14.31
CA PHE A 11 35.73 12.67 -13.89
C PHE A 11 34.40 12.43 -14.66
N LEU A 12 34.46 12.09 -15.95
CA LEU A 12 33.27 11.77 -16.74
C LEU A 12 32.64 10.43 -16.35
N LEU A 13 33.45 9.43 -16.03
CA LEU A 13 32.96 8.12 -15.57
C LEU A 13 32.37 8.19 -14.15
N ALA A 14 32.95 9.00 -13.26
CA ALA A 14 32.41 9.22 -11.93
C ALA A 14 31.03 9.93 -11.96
N PHE A 15 30.80 10.82 -12.92
CA PHE A 15 29.52 11.53 -13.06
C PHE A 15 28.38 10.62 -13.55
N LEU A 16 28.68 9.66 -14.44
CA LEU A 16 27.69 8.70 -14.95
C LEU A 16 27.25 7.69 -13.88
N SER A 17 28.13 7.36 -12.92
CA SER A 17 27.78 6.47 -11.81
C SER A 17 26.77 7.09 -10.85
N VAL A 18 26.89 8.39 -10.54
CA VAL A 18 25.98 9.07 -9.60
C VAL A 18 24.58 9.26 -10.19
N THR A 19 24.47 9.40 -11.53
CA THR A 19 23.15 9.45 -12.20
C THR A 19 22.42 8.11 -12.21
N ALA A 20 23.09 6.99 -11.96
CA ALA A 20 22.46 5.68 -11.88
C ALA A 20 21.91 5.33 -10.47
N PHE A 21 22.14 6.16 -9.45
CA PHE A 21 21.59 5.95 -8.11
C PHE A 21 20.25 6.65 -7.84
N PHE A 22 19.74 7.41 -8.81
CA PHE A 22 18.31 7.74 -8.86
C PHE A 22 17.57 6.80 -9.81
N ILE A 23 17.95 5.51 -9.85
CA ILE A 23 16.96 4.49 -10.16
C ILE A 23 15.99 4.54 -8.99
N SER A 24 14.87 5.22 -9.22
CA SER A 24 13.76 5.31 -8.29
C SER A 24 13.53 3.95 -7.66
N ASP A 25 13.39 3.92 -6.35
CA ASP A 25 12.83 2.78 -5.62
C ASP A 25 11.38 2.57 -6.08
N ALA A 26 11.24 2.05 -7.29
CA ALA A 26 10.01 1.65 -7.95
C ALA A 26 10.05 0.14 -8.21
N GLN A 27 10.88 -0.59 -7.45
CA GLN A 27 10.91 -2.04 -7.49
C GLN A 27 9.76 -2.58 -6.64
N SER A 28 8.56 -2.57 -7.23
CA SER A 28 7.47 -3.53 -6.94
C SER A 28 6.61 -3.32 -5.69
N GLN A 29 6.32 -2.08 -5.27
CA GLN A 29 5.24 -1.86 -4.29
C GLN A 29 3.88 -2.20 -4.92
N VAL A 30 3.04 -2.99 -4.24
CA VAL A 30 1.67 -3.26 -4.70
C VAL A 30 0.91 -1.93 -4.72
N SER A 31 0.14 -1.68 -5.79
CA SER A 31 -0.68 -0.47 -5.87
C SER A 31 -1.80 -0.52 -4.82
N PRO A 32 -2.12 0.58 -4.13
CA PRO A 32 -3.19 0.58 -3.14
C PRO A 32 -4.57 0.46 -3.79
N PRO A 33 -5.57 -0.11 -3.08
CA PRO A 33 -6.96 0.01 -3.48
C PRO A 33 -7.37 1.48 -3.55
N THR A 34 -8.34 1.81 -4.41
CA THR A 34 -8.80 3.19 -4.58
C THR A 34 -10.31 3.32 -4.48
N ARG A 35 -10.82 4.56 -4.43
CA ARG A 35 -12.28 4.83 -4.40
C ARG A 35 -12.99 4.12 -3.26
N LEU A 36 -12.41 4.18 -2.06
CA LEU A 36 -13.03 3.64 -0.85
C LEU A 36 -14.38 4.31 -0.59
N ARG A 37 -15.38 3.51 -0.29
CA ARG A 37 -16.71 3.95 0.11
C ARG A 37 -17.19 3.13 1.29
N TYR A 38 -17.79 3.81 2.25
CA TYR A 38 -18.32 3.23 3.47
C TYR A 38 -19.84 3.42 3.49
N ASN A 39 -20.55 2.38 3.90
CA ASN A 39 -21.99 2.40 4.09
C ASN A 39 -22.33 1.75 5.42
N VAL A 40 -22.99 2.48 6.31
CA VAL A 40 -23.48 1.92 7.57
C VAL A 40 -24.67 1.02 7.25
N VAL A 41 -24.58 -0.26 7.64
CA VAL A 41 -25.64 -1.25 7.38
C VAL A 41 -26.53 -1.41 8.62
N SER A 42 -25.92 -1.41 9.80
CA SER A 42 -26.59 -1.42 11.11
C SER A 42 -25.70 -0.70 12.14
N PRO A 43 -26.19 -0.42 13.37
CA PRO A 43 -25.36 0.21 14.40
C PRO A 43 -24.07 -0.56 14.74
N ASP A 44 -24.05 -1.87 14.50
CA ASP A 44 -22.94 -2.78 14.76
C ASP A 44 -22.24 -3.29 13.48
N SER A 45 -22.58 -2.76 12.29
CA SER A 45 -21.96 -3.19 11.05
C SER A 45 -21.80 -2.11 9.98
N VAL A 46 -20.67 -2.17 9.28
CA VAL A 46 -20.30 -1.26 8.20
C VAL A 46 -19.86 -2.06 6.98
N GLN A 47 -20.39 -1.70 5.82
CA GLN A 47 -19.90 -2.18 4.54
C GLN A 47 -18.84 -1.23 4.00
N ILE A 48 -17.69 -1.77 3.60
CA ILE A 48 -16.65 -1.07 2.86
C ILE A 48 -16.59 -1.62 1.42
N SER A 49 -16.40 -0.74 0.45
CA SER A 49 -16.21 -1.09 -0.96
C SER A 49 -15.09 -0.28 -1.57
N TRP A 50 -14.40 -0.87 -2.56
CA TRP A 50 -13.21 -0.30 -3.18
C TRP A 50 -13.08 -0.71 -4.64
N LYS A 51 -12.25 0.02 -5.38
CA LYS A 51 -11.77 -0.35 -6.71
C LYS A 51 -10.44 -1.09 -6.57
N ALA A 52 -10.35 -2.25 -7.19
CA ALA A 52 -9.14 -3.08 -7.19
C ALA A 52 -7.93 -2.32 -7.77
N PRO A 53 -6.72 -2.56 -7.23
CA PRO A 53 -5.48 -2.10 -7.83
C PRO A 53 -5.26 -2.64 -9.24
N LYS A 54 -4.41 -1.98 -10.02
CA LYS A 54 -3.93 -2.52 -11.29
C LYS A 54 -2.78 -3.51 -11.02
N GLY A 55 -2.64 -4.51 -11.90
CA GLY A 55 -1.57 -5.50 -11.81
C GLY A 55 -1.97 -6.74 -11.01
N GLN A 56 -0.99 -7.62 -10.77
CA GLN A 56 -1.20 -8.85 -10.01
C GLN A 56 -0.93 -8.60 -8.52
N PHE A 57 -1.78 -9.16 -7.68
CA PHE A 57 -1.66 -9.14 -6.22
C PHE A 57 -2.42 -10.34 -5.64
N SER A 58 -2.04 -10.80 -4.46
CA SER A 58 -2.53 -12.02 -3.83
C SER A 58 -3.84 -11.81 -3.07
N GLY A 59 -4.04 -10.65 -2.46
CA GLY A 59 -5.25 -10.37 -1.69
C GLY A 59 -5.23 -9.02 -0.99
N TYR A 60 -6.13 -8.87 -0.02
CA TYR A 60 -6.21 -7.68 0.81
C TYR A 60 -6.12 -8.01 2.30
N LYS A 61 -5.53 -7.09 3.06
CA LYS A 61 -5.65 -6.99 4.52
C LYS A 61 -6.58 -5.85 4.85
N LEU A 62 -7.70 -6.15 5.50
CA LEU A 62 -8.62 -5.15 6.04
C LEU A 62 -8.34 -5.01 7.54
N LEU A 63 -7.85 -3.84 7.94
CA LEU A 63 -7.54 -3.49 9.32
C LEU A 63 -8.66 -2.64 9.91
N VAL A 64 -9.11 -3.03 11.10
CA VAL A 64 -10.19 -2.37 11.84
C VAL A 64 -9.66 -2.02 13.23
N THR A 65 -9.47 -0.73 13.48
CA THR A 65 -8.91 -0.24 14.75
C THR A 65 -9.89 0.73 15.40
N PRO A 66 -10.26 0.54 16.68
CA PRO A 66 -11.03 1.54 17.41
C PRO A 66 -10.25 2.85 17.49
N SER A 67 -10.90 3.98 17.21
CA SER A 67 -10.25 5.30 17.21
C SER A 67 -9.86 5.75 18.62
N SER A 68 -10.49 5.17 19.65
CA SER A 68 -10.10 5.30 21.05
C SER A 68 -8.77 4.62 21.39
N GLY A 69 -8.14 3.93 20.43
CA GLY A 69 -7.05 3.01 20.67
C GLY A 69 -7.55 1.62 21.07
N GLY A 70 -6.65 0.63 20.98
CA GLY A 70 -6.96 -0.77 21.31
C GLY A 70 -6.38 -1.75 20.29
N LYS A 71 -6.92 -2.98 20.30
CA LYS A 71 -6.51 -4.04 19.39
C LYS A 71 -7.00 -3.75 17.97
N THR A 72 -6.10 -3.83 16.99
CA THR A 72 -6.45 -3.87 15.57
C THR A 72 -6.88 -5.27 15.18
N ASN A 73 -8.07 -5.40 14.62
CA ASN A 73 -8.53 -6.65 14.01
C ASN A 73 -8.14 -6.64 12.53
N GLN A 74 -7.56 -7.75 12.05
CA GLN A 74 -7.16 -7.93 10.66
C GLN A 74 -7.99 -9.04 10.02
N LEU A 75 -8.54 -8.76 8.84
CA LEU A 75 -9.20 -9.74 7.99
C LEU A 75 -8.43 -9.91 6.69
N ILE A 76 -8.25 -11.16 6.25
CA ILE A 76 -7.66 -11.47 4.95
C ILE A 76 -8.77 -11.72 3.94
N LEU A 77 -8.72 -11.02 2.81
CA LEU A 77 -9.71 -11.09 1.76
C LEU A 77 -9.06 -11.53 0.44
N GLN A 78 -9.85 -12.20 -0.40
CA GLN A 78 -9.44 -12.63 -1.73
C GLN A 78 -9.16 -11.42 -2.64
N ASN A 79 -8.25 -11.55 -3.60
CA ASN A 79 -7.92 -10.48 -4.55
C ASN A 79 -9.09 -10.05 -5.47
N THR A 80 -10.08 -10.93 -5.64
CA THR A 80 -11.31 -10.63 -6.40
C THR A 80 -12.34 -9.84 -5.60
N ALA A 81 -12.15 -9.69 -4.29
CA ALA A 81 -13.06 -8.93 -3.44
C ALA A 81 -13.00 -7.43 -3.78
N THR A 82 -14.17 -6.82 -3.88
CA THR A 82 -14.34 -5.36 -4.09
C THR A 82 -15.23 -4.73 -3.03
N LYS A 83 -15.73 -5.53 -2.10
CA LYS A 83 -16.54 -5.13 -0.95
C LYS A 83 -16.42 -6.15 0.18
N ALA A 84 -16.62 -5.69 1.41
CA ALA A 84 -16.69 -6.51 2.62
C ALA A 84 -17.67 -5.87 3.62
N ILE A 85 -18.29 -6.69 4.46
CA ILE A 85 -19.10 -6.24 5.59
C ILE A 85 -18.35 -6.58 6.87
N ILE A 86 -18.11 -5.55 7.68
CA ILE A 86 -17.49 -5.66 9.00
C ILE A 86 -18.63 -5.71 10.01
N GLN A 87 -18.70 -6.78 10.80
CA GLN A 87 -19.76 -7.01 11.79
C GLN A 87 -19.18 -7.03 13.21
N GLY A 88 -20.06 -6.92 14.22
CA GLY A 88 -19.67 -6.97 15.63
C GLY A 88 -18.96 -5.70 16.09
N LEU A 89 -19.23 -4.56 15.44
CA LEU A 89 -18.77 -3.26 15.89
C LEU A 89 -19.59 -2.83 17.10
N ILE A 90 -18.97 -2.06 17.99
CA ILE A 90 -19.68 -1.44 19.10
C ILE A 90 -20.37 -0.19 18.57
N PRO A 91 -21.70 -0.03 18.74
CA PRO A 91 -22.41 1.17 18.33
C PRO A 91 -21.84 2.44 18.96
N ASP A 92 -21.99 3.57 18.27
CA ASP A 92 -21.51 4.89 18.69
C ASP A 92 -19.99 4.98 18.96
N GLN A 93 -19.21 4.00 18.50
CA GLN A 93 -17.75 4.02 18.53
C GLN A 93 -17.17 4.30 17.13
N ASN A 94 -16.19 5.19 17.07
CA ASN A 94 -15.49 5.50 15.82
C ASN A 94 -14.39 4.48 15.54
N TYR A 95 -14.29 4.02 14.28
CA TYR A 95 -13.26 3.08 13.83
C TYR A 95 -12.44 3.64 12.67
N ALA A 96 -11.12 3.41 12.72
CA ALA A 96 -10.23 3.58 11.59
C ALA A 96 -10.22 2.29 10.77
N LEU A 97 -10.56 2.42 9.48
CA LEU A 97 -10.63 1.31 8.53
C LEU A 97 -9.56 1.50 7.46
N GLN A 98 -8.64 0.55 7.33
CA GLN A 98 -7.57 0.57 6.33
C GLN A 98 -7.64 -0.70 5.48
N ILE A 99 -7.38 -0.57 4.18
CA ILE A 99 -7.32 -1.73 3.29
C ILE A 99 -6.02 -1.71 2.49
N ILE A 100 -5.24 -2.77 2.66
CA ILE A 100 -3.91 -2.89 2.08
C ILE A 100 -3.94 -4.05 1.09
N ALA A 101 -3.51 -3.82 -0.14
CA ALA A 101 -3.30 -4.89 -1.10
C ALA A 101 -1.91 -5.50 -0.89
N PHE A 102 -1.77 -6.82 -0.98
CA PHE A 102 -0.48 -7.49 -0.79
C PHE A 102 -0.21 -8.53 -1.88
N SER A 103 1.07 -8.82 -2.10
CA SER A 103 1.58 -9.84 -3.02
C SER A 103 2.85 -10.44 -2.42
N GLU A 104 2.82 -11.73 -2.08
CA GLU A 104 3.95 -12.44 -1.43
C GLU A 104 4.56 -11.60 -0.30
N ASP A 105 5.76 -11.04 -0.50
CA ASP A 105 6.50 -10.26 0.51
C ASP A 105 6.30 -8.74 0.41
N LYS A 106 5.32 -8.26 -0.37
CA LYS A 106 5.13 -6.83 -0.66
C LYS A 106 3.72 -6.36 -0.35
N GLU A 107 3.63 -5.20 0.27
CA GLU A 107 2.36 -4.57 0.65
C GLU A 107 2.21 -3.19 -0.01
N SER A 108 0.97 -2.79 -0.23
CA SER A 108 0.66 -1.41 -0.61
C SER A 108 0.73 -0.48 0.58
N LYS A 109 0.78 0.82 0.31
CA LYS A 109 0.40 1.79 1.35
C LYS A 109 -1.08 1.61 1.71
N PRO A 110 -1.48 1.93 2.95
CA PRO A 110 -2.89 1.92 3.37
C PRO A 110 -3.77 2.87 2.55
#